data_AF-A0AAW1S2I0-F1
#
_entry.id   AF-A0AAW1S2I0-F1
#
_cell.length_a   1.000
_cell.length_b   1.000
_cell.length_c   1.000
_cell.angle_alpha   90.00
_cell.angle_beta   90.00
_cell.angle_gamma   90.00
#
_symmetry.space_group_name_H-M   'P 1'
#
loop_
_entity.id
_entity.type
_entity.pdbx_description
1 polymer ?
#
loop_
_entity_poly.entity_id
_entity_poly.type
_entity_poly.pdbx_seq_one_letter_code
_entity_poly.pdbx_strand_id
1 'polypeptide(L)'
;MGAALLKVVQLGLGAGTLANADGTLITGSDTVSSGQYLFEPGRTQQLTNNSRQLIETNLWHLPPPMQPSTHIDVQNWMFQQAGLRLPVVPWLYQHAFSDDPQLAQEHLTPTDGSAAPCTFSHLLHLRPVAEWLTTEAPTFVTFLTSVWRCLDILPNPLQWTPYWNATEKHSSHSSNTQKPGRRPDTMIVIDKCTMLLGEDKCQDIQQAFADLNSKRASLCRLHYQHLPFLLGYAAAGPQWQWCILPANANEALEPTGLQLLNLCRLDDSCQLLLSLVQAYCLLQVMVQNLASMPHRMRLYEKISRGTGRQVLLSAAKAYNAANEAASQAATASQEPFLITSSIGPSLSTRSGRYTVHTAPCRWGPRVSSEKDNKGVALAYCQAAQILHSKGLVHRDLRWGNILQIGPSKYMVIDLESAAAALPLVKLPQSFANILRTCTQSALDEGCYTTRSDMYSIGVLLEEACGRPSQAGAAFIRQLKQKALSAAQALHSLQTVWTVP
;
A
#
# COMPACT_ATOMS: atom_id res chain seq x y z
N MET A 1 -25.21 26.24 -34.56
CA MET A 1 -23.92 25.75 -35.10
C MET A 1 -23.20 24.93 -34.04
N GLY A 2 -23.74 23.75 -33.71
CA GLY A 2 -23.39 23.04 -32.46
C GLY A 2 -23.15 21.55 -32.65
N ALA A 3 -22.28 21.13 -33.58
CA ALA A 3 -22.07 19.70 -33.81
C ALA A 3 -20.66 19.29 -34.32
N ALA A 4 -19.64 20.14 -34.24
CA ALA A 4 -18.35 19.85 -34.90
C ALA A 4 -17.13 19.62 -33.99
N LEU A 5 -17.27 19.64 -32.65
CA LEU A 5 -16.12 19.70 -31.72
C LEU A 5 -15.91 18.47 -30.82
N LEU A 6 -16.48 17.31 -31.17
CA LEU A 6 -16.18 16.04 -30.50
C LEU A 6 -15.64 15.02 -31.50
N LYS A 7 -14.33 15.10 -31.77
CA LYS A 7 -13.55 13.98 -32.27
C LYS A 7 -12.59 13.54 -31.18
N VAL A 8 -12.86 12.33 -30.69
CA VAL A 8 -12.11 11.50 -29.75
C VAL A 8 -10.59 11.66 -29.91
N VAL A 9 -9.90 12.05 -28.83
CA VAL A 9 -8.44 11.94 -28.72
C VAL A 9 -8.11 10.75 -27.83
N GLN A 10 -7.63 9.69 -28.49
CA GLN A 10 -6.94 8.56 -27.89
C GLN A 10 -5.62 9.03 -27.25
N LEU A 11 -5.44 8.69 -25.96
CA LEU A 11 -4.16 8.45 -25.29
C LEU A 11 -2.98 9.35 -25.71
N GLY A 12 -3.03 10.61 -25.29
CA GLY A 12 -1.91 11.53 -25.31
C GLY A 12 -2.24 12.74 -24.45
N LEU A 13 -1.33 13.13 -23.56
CA LEU A 13 -1.38 14.30 -22.68
C LEU A 13 -2.26 15.45 -23.24
N GLY A 14 -3.41 15.70 -22.61
CA GLY A 14 -4.24 16.86 -22.93
C GLY A 14 -3.72 18.14 -22.26
N ALA A 15 -2.47 18.52 -22.53
CA ALA A 15 -2.09 19.93 -22.42
C ALA A 15 -2.63 20.59 -23.70
N GLY A 16 -3.59 21.49 -23.58
CA GLY A 16 -4.05 22.24 -24.75
C GLY A 16 -3.36 23.57 -24.86
N THR A 17 -3.17 23.97 -26.10
CA THR A 17 -2.76 25.31 -26.48
C THR A 17 -4.00 26.17 -26.66
N LEU A 18 -3.98 27.37 -26.06
CA LEU A 18 -4.93 28.42 -26.40
C LEU A 18 -4.57 28.97 -27.78
N ALA A 19 -5.54 28.91 -28.69
CA ALA A 19 -5.46 29.58 -29.98
C ALA A 19 -6.56 30.65 -30.06
N ASN A 20 -6.28 31.75 -30.75
CA ASN A 20 -7.30 32.72 -31.15
C ASN A 20 -8.38 32.04 -32.03
N ALA A 21 -9.53 32.67 -32.20
CA ALA A 21 -10.62 32.17 -33.06
C ALA A 21 -10.19 31.89 -34.52
N ASP A 22 -9.10 32.49 -34.97
CA ASP A 22 -8.49 32.28 -36.29
C ASP A 22 -7.46 31.13 -36.32
N GLY A 23 -7.26 30.42 -35.20
CA GLY A 23 -6.31 29.31 -35.06
C GLY A 23 -4.88 29.74 -34.69
N THR A 24 -4.62 31.02 -34.47
CA THR A 24 -3.27 31.51 -34.12
C THR A 24 -2.91 31.18 -32.67
N LEU A 25 -1.76 30.53 -32.45
CA LEU A 25 -1.31 30.06 -31.12
C LEU A 25 -0.89 31.23 -30.21
N ILE A 26 -1.31 31.18 -28.95
CA ILE A 26 -0.84 32.09 -27.90
C ILE A 26 0.41 31.49 -27.25
N THR A 27 1.54 32.20 -27.34
CA THR A 27 2.80 31.78 -26.69
C THR A 27 3.06 32.61 -25.42
N GLY A 28 3.85 32.06 -24.49
CA GLY A 28 3.94 32.47 -23.07
C GLY A 28 4.43 33.89 -22.75
N SER A 29 4.45 34.81 -23.70
CA SER A 29 4.77 36.23 -23.51
C SER A 29 3.65 37.19 -23.93
N ASP A 30 2.58 36.69 -24.55
CA ASP A 30 1.57 37.56 -25.15
C ASP A 30 0.50 37.97 -24.11
N THR A 31 0.27 39.29 -23.98
CA THR A 31 -0.86 39.83 -23.24
C THR A 31 -2.17 39.35 -23.89
N VAL A 32 -2.83 38.40 -23.22
CA VAL A 32 -4.08 37.79 -23.70
C VAL A 32 -5.21 38.82 -23.65
N SER A 33 -5.57 39.39 -24.81
CA SER A 33 -6.66 40.36 -24.96
C SER A 33 -8.00 39.66 -25.11
N SER A 34 -9.06 40.11 -24.42
CA SER A 34 -10.39 39.49 -24.38
C SER A 34 -10.92 39.07 -25.77
N GLY A 35 -11.15 37.75 -25.98
CA GLY A 35 -11.63 37.20 -27.26
C GLY A 35 -12.16 35.76 -27.16
N GLN A 36 -12.67 35.21 -28.28
CA GLN A 36 -13.04 33.79 -28.41
C GLN A 36 -11.79 32.96 -28.69
N TYR A 37 -11.56 31.89 -27.91
CA TYR A 37 -10.40 31.01 -28.05
C TYR A 37 -10.81 29.58 -28.35
N LEU A 38 -10.03 28.91 -29.20
CA LEU A 38 -10.11 27.46 -29.38
C LEU A 38 -9.04 26.79 -28.52
N PHE A 39 -9.44 25.77 -27.77
CA PHE A 39 -8.53 24.86 -27.10
C PHE A 39 -8.21 23.73 -28.07
N GLU A 40 -6.96 23.62 -28.51
CA GLU A 40 -6.54 22.48 -29.33
C GLU A 40 -5.94 21.37 -28.45
N PRO A 41 -6.60 20.22 -28.31
CA PRO A 41 -5.99 19.04 -27.69
C PRO A 41 -4.99 18.43 -28.67
N GLY A 42 -3.68 18.52 -28.39
CA GLY A 42 -2.71 17.83 -29.27
C GLY A 42 -1.24 18.21 -29.19
N ARG A 43 -0.82 19.17 -28.36
CA ARG A 43 0.61 19.44 -28.16
C ARG A 43 0.93 19.59 -26.68
N THR A 44 1.74 18.67 -26.17
CA THR A 44 2.39 18.79 -24.85
C THR A 44 3.14 20.11 -24.75
N GLN A 45 2.51 21.13 -24.17
CA GLN A 45 3.28 22.22 -23.58
C GLN A 45 4.06 21.63 -22.42
N GLN A 46 5.39 21.75 -22.48
CA GLN A 46 6.24 21.37 -21.36
C GLN A 46 5.90 22.26 -20.16
N LEU A 47 5.77 21.67 -18.98
CA LEU A 47 5.64 22.44 -17.74
C LEU A 47 6.90 23.32 -17.59
N THR A 48 6.69 24.61 -17.41
CA THR A 48 7.76 25.62 -17.36
C THR A 48 8.09 26.02 -15.92
N ASN A 49 9.19 26.76 -15.74
CA ASN A 49 9.50 27.40 -14.45
C ASN A 49 8.36 28.30 -13.95
N ASN A 50 7.63 28.95 -14.86
CA ASN A 50 6.45 29.75 -14.50
C ASN A 50 5.33 28.85 -13.95
N SER A 51 5.05 27.71 -14.60
CA SER A 51 4.07 26.75 -14.08
C SER A 51 4.45 26.25 -12.67
N ARG A 52 5.74 26.00 -12.42
CA ARG A 52 6.22 25.66 -11.07
C ARG A 52 5.94 26.77 -10.06
N GLN A 53 6.33 28.00 -10.36
CA GLN A 53 6.15 29.14 -9.46
C GLN A 53 4.66 29.37 -9.14
N LEU A 54 3.79 29.23 -10.14
CA LEU A 54 2.34 29.36 -9.95
C LEU A 54 1.77 28.25 -9.06
N ILE A 55 2.20 27.01 -9.23
CA ILE A 55 1.78 25.90 -8.35
C ILE A 55 2.33 26.12 -6.93
N GLU A 56 3.61 26.50 -6.79
CA GLU A 56 4.22 26.76 -5.48
C GLU A 56 3.48 27.88 -4.73
N THR A 57 3.18 28.98 -5.41
CA THR A 57 2.54 30.15 -4.81
C THR A 57 1.07 29.88 -4.47
N ASN A 58 0.31 29.19 -5.32
CA ASN A 58 -1.14 29.10 -5.17
C ASN A 58 -1.64 27.76 -4.58
N LEU A 59 -0.88 26.68 -4.73
CA LEU A 59 -1.33 25.32 -4.42
C LEU A 59 -0.41 24.57 -3.43
N TRP A 60 0.83 25.02 -3.22
CA TRP A 60 1.84 24.29 -2.44
C TRP A 60 2.51 25.13 -1.33
N HIS A 61 1.91 26.26 -0.94
CA HIS A 61 2.46 27.13 0.10
C HIS A 61 2.07 26.73 1.53
N LEU A 62 1.10 25.81 1.68
CA LEU A 62 0.67 25.32 2.99
C LEU A 62 1.70 24.33 3.56
N PRO A 63 1.91 24.31 4.88
CA PRO A 63 2.78 23.33 5.52
C PRO A 63 2.26 21.91 5.24
N PRO A 64 3.14 20.91 5.05
CA PRO A 64 2.72 19.53 4.82
C PRO A 64 1.89 19.01 6.00
N PRO A 65 0.96 18.07 5.76
CA PRO A 65 0.15 17.50 6.83
C PRO A 65 1.01 16.76 7.85
N MET A 66 0.53 16.68 9.08
CA MET A 66 1.02 15.62 9.97
C MET A 66 0.56 14.25 9.45
N GLN A 67 1.33 13.19 9.76
CA GLN A 67 0.93 11.83 9.43
C GLN A 67 -0.46 11.55 10.04
N PRO A 68 -1.49 11.29 9.21
CA PRO A 68 -2.83 11.14 9.73
C PRO A 68 -2.94 9.80 10.47
N SER A 69 -3.56 9.84 11.65
CA SER A 69 -3.74 8.67 12.52
C SER A 69 -5.20 8.18 12.52
N THR A 70 -6.13 9.07 12.17
CA THR A 70 -7.57 8.82 12.18
C THR A 70 -8.21 9.25 10.86
N HIS A 71 -9.46 8.82 10.62
CA HIS A 71 -10.22 9.28 9.46
C HIS A 71 -10.54 10.77 9.54
N ILE A 72 -10.62 11.33 10.74
CA ILE A 72 -10.89 12.75 10.99
C ILE A 72 -9.72 13.60 10.53
N ASP A 73 -8.48 13.14 10.77
CA ASP A 73 -7.27 13.85 10.33
C ASP A 73 -7.23 14.00 8.80
N VAL A 74 -7.61 12.92 8.08
CA VAL A 74 -7.70 12.94 6.61
C VAL A 74 -8.77 13.90 6.14
N GLN A 75 -9.95 13.87 6.75
CA GLN A 75 -11.04 14.78 6.40
C GLN A 75 -10.57 16.23 6.61
N ASN A 76 -10.11 16.56 7.81
CA ASN A 76 -9.64 17.91 8.13
C ASN A 76 -8.60 18.42 7.12
N TRP A 77 -7.65 17.56 6.72
CA TRP A 77 -6.66 17.90 5.70
C TRP A 77 -7.27 18.10 4.29
N MET A 78 -8.08 17.14 3.83
CA MET A 78 -8.73 17.15 2.51
C MET A 78 -9.79 18.27 2.35
N PHE A 79 -10.08 19.00 3.43
CA PHE A 79 -10.97 20.15 3.43
C PHE A 79 -10.30 21.45 3.87
N GLN A 80 -9.01 21.43 4.23
CA GLN A 80 -8.26 22.64 4.53
C GLN A 80 -7.89 23.38 3.24
N GLN A 81 -8.91 23.79 2.48
CA GLN A 81 -8.78 24.46 1.20
C GLN A 81 -8.63 25.98 1.34
N ALA A 82 -8.78 26.51 2.56
CA ALA A 82 -8.59 27.92 2.84
C ALA A 82 -7.20 28.38 2.43
N GLY A 83 -7.13 29.37 1.54
CA GLY A 83 -5.89 29.91 0.99
C GLY A 83 -5.40 29.23 -0.29
N LEU A 84 -5.91 28.03 -0.64
CA LEU A 84 -5.55 27.37 -1.90
C LEU A 84 -6.39 27.94 -3.05
N ARG A 85 -5.74 28.30 -4.15
CA ARG A 85 -6.40 28.85 -5.34
C ARG A 85 -5.89 28.17 -6.60
N LEU A 86 -6.79 27.70 -7.46
CA LEU A 86 -6.41 27.10 -8.74
C LEU A 86 -5.91 28.22 -9.67
N PRO A 87 -4.66 28.13 -10.17
CA PRO A 87 -4.22 29.03 -11.21
C PRO A 87 -4.98 28.70 -12.50
N VAL A 88 -5.66 29.70 -13.06
CA VAL A 88 -6.47 29.57 -14.27
C VAL A 88 -6.16 30.67 -15.25
N VAL A 89 -6.54 30.47 -16.51
CA VAL A 89 -6.38 31.47 -17.57
C VAL A 89 -7.42 32.59 -17.40
N PRO A 90 -7.11 33.85 -17.80
CA PRO A 90 -7.96 35.01 -17.52
C PRO A 90 -9.40 34.89 -18.02
N TRP A 91 -9.64 34.30 -19.20
CA TRP A 91 -11.00 34.17 -19.74
C TRP A 91 -11.87 33.25 -18.89
N LEU A 92 -11.31 32.15 -18.35
CA LEU A 92 -12.07 31.23 -17.50
C LEU A 92 -12.39 31.90 -16.17
N TYR A 93 -11.44 32.65 -15.61
CA TYR A 93 -11.70 33.43 -14.41
C TYR A 93 -12.84 34.42 -14.62
N GLN A 94 -12.85 35.16 -15.73
CA GLN A 94 -13.93 36.12 -16.05
C GLN A 94 -15.29 35.42 -16.21
N HIS A 95 -15.31 34.25 -16.86
CA HIS A 95 -16.52 33.44 -16.99
C HIS A 95 -17.02 32.95 -15.62
N ALA A 96 -16.13 32.36 -14.81
CA ALA A 96 -16.44 31.93 -13.46
C ALA A 96 -16.91 33.08 -12.56
N PHE A 97 -16.28 34.26 -12.67
CA PHE A 97 -16.61 35.45 -11.90
C PHE A 97 -17.98 36.01 -12.29
N SER A 98 -18.36 35.91 -13.56
CA SER A 98 -19.68 36.32 -14.03
C SER A 98 -20.79 35.39 -13.53
N ASP A 99 -20.50 34.10 -13.43
CA ASP A 99 -21.42 33.08 -12.93
C ASP A 99 -21.53 33.09 -11.39
N ASP A 100 -20.39 33.12 -10.70
CA ASP A 100 -20.25 33.13 -9.23
C ASP A 100 -19.00 33.93 -8.79
N PRO A 101 -19.16 35.22 -8.47
CA PRO A 101 -18.04 36.08 -8.06
C PRO A 101 -17.32 35.59 -6.80
N GLN A 102 -18.07 35.02 -5.83
CA GLN A 102 -17.51 34.60 -4.56
C GLN A 102 -16.58 33.40 -4.78
N LEU A 103 -17.06 32.38 -5.49
CA LEU A 103 -16.26 31.21 -5.85
C LEU A 103 -14.99 31.60 -6.60
N ALA A 104 -15.10 32.50 -7.58
CA ALA A 104 -13.95 32.93 -8.36
C ALA A 104 -12.91 33.64 -7.48
N GLN A 105 -13.35 34.53 -6.59
CA GLN A 105 -12.46 35.23 -5.67
C GLN A 105 -11.81 34.30 -4.63
N GLU A 106 -12.55 33.30 -4.13
CA GLU A 106 -12.07 32.41 -3.07
C GLU A 106 -11.15 31.30 -3.60
N HIS A 107 -11.43 30.75 -4.79
CA HIS A 107 -10.82 29.50 -5.24
C HIS A 107 -10.02 29.59 -6.53
N LEU A 108 -10.08 30.70 -7.28
CA LEU A 108 -9.39 30.82 -8.57
C LEU A 108 -8.41 32.00 -8.55
N THR A 109 -7.24 31.84 -9.17
CA THR A 109 -6.30 32.94 -9.42
C THR A 109 -6.14 33.11 -10.93
N PRO A 110 -6.49 34.27 -11.52
CA PRO A 110 -6.20 34.53 -12.93
C PRO A 110 -4.69 34.71 -13.12
N THR A 111 -4.11 33.99 -14.06
CA THR A 111 -2.65 33.94 -14.27
C THR A 111 -2.33 34.10 -15.76
N ASP A 112 -1.40 33.31 -16.29
CA ASP A 112 -0.94 33.35 -17.67
C ASP A 112 -1.49 32.15 -18.47
N GLY A 113 -1.04 32.02 -19.72
CA GLY A 113 -1.35 30.89 -20.61
C GLY A 113 -0.39 29.71 -20.46
N SER A 114 0.35 29.58 -19.36
CA SER A 114 1.29 28.46 -19.18
C SER A 114 0.55 27.12 -19.00
N ALA A 115 1.30 26.02 -19.10
CA ALA A 115 0.74 24.68 -19.17
C ALA A 115 -0.15 24.31 -17.97
N ALA A 116 0.24 24.68 -16.74
CA ALA A 116 -0.55 24.39 -15.54
C ALA A 116 -1.89 25.16 -15.50
N PRO A 117 -1.93 26.50 -15.64
CA PRO A 117 -3.17 27.25 -15.79
C PRO A 117 -4.09 26.74 -16.90
N CYS A 118 -3.53 26.42 -18.07
CA CYS A 118 -4.30 25.84 -19.17
C CYS A 118 -4.91 24.49 -18.79
N THR A 119 -4.17 23.63 -18.09
CA THR A 119 -4.64 22.32 -17.65
C THR A 119 -5.77 22.44 -16.63
N PHE A 120 -5.61 23.23 -15.57
CA PHE A 120 -6.68 23.45 -14.58
C PHE A 120 -7.91 24.08 -15.23
N SER A 121 -7.71 25.03 -16.15
CA SER A 121 -8.81 25.68 -16.84
C SER A 121 -9.58 24.72 -17.74
N HIS A 122 -8.87 23.84 -18.44
CA HIS A 122 -9.48 22.79 -19.25
C HIS A 122 -10.31 21.84 -18.39
N LEU A 123 -9.77 21.36 -17.27
CA LEU A 123 -10.47 20.44 -16.38
C LEU A 123 -11.73 21.07 -15.76
N LEU A 124 -11.70 22.35 -15.41
CA LEU A 124 -12.89 23.08 -14.95
C LEU A 124 -13.92 23.30 -16.05
N HIS A 125 -13.47 23.47 -17.29
CA HIS A 125 -14.36 23.66 -18.44
C HIS A 125 -14.99 22.35 -18.94
N LEU A 126 -14.32 21.22 -18.72
CA LEU A 126 -14.82 19.87 -19.00
C LEU A 126 -15.96 19.49 -18.03
N ARG A 127 -17.10 20.21 -18.11
CA ARG A 127 -18.32 19.84 -17.42
C ARG A 127 -18.83 18.53 -18.04
N PRO A 128 -19.03 17.45 -17.27
CA PRO A 128 -19.54 16.20 -17.82
C PRO A 128 -20.91 16.42 -18.45
N VAL A 129 -20.99 16.26 -19.77
CA VAL A 129 -22.25 16.32 -20.51
C VAL A 129 -22.83 14.90 -20.54
N ALA A 130 -24.17 14.78 -20.60
CA ALA A 130 -24.89 13.51 -20.52
C ALA A 130 -24.39 12.43 -21.51
N GLU A 131 -23.79 12.80 -22.65
CA GLU A 131 -23.18 11.88 -23.63
C GLU A 131 -21.96 11.12 -23.07
N TRP A 132 -21.20 11.70 -22.12
CA TRP A 132 -20.04 11.06 -21.48
C TRP A 132 -20.42 9.90 -20.56
N LEU A 133 -21.71 9.81 -20.20
CA LEU A 133 -22.26 8.74 -19.36
C LEU A 133 -22.40 7.41 -20.12
N THR A 134 -22.29 7.43 -21.44
CA THR A 134 -22.62 6.29 -22.32
C THR A 134 -21.41 5.71 -23.05
N THR A 135 -20.34 6.48 -23.25
CA THR A 135 -19.15 6.04 -23.98
C THR A 135 -17.89 6.56 -23.30
N GLU A 136 -17.13 5.64 -22.70
CA GLU A 136 -15.77 5.82 -22.19
C GLU A 136 -15.65 6.85 -21.02
N ALA A 137 -15.70 6.50 -19.74
CA ALA A 137 -14.81 5.69 -18.90
C ALA A 137 -13.42 6.24 -18.46
N PRO A 138 -12.65 7.07 -19.19
CA PRO A 138 -11.35 7.57 -18.73
C PRO A 138 -11.41 8.86 -17.91
N THR A 139 -12.55 9.56 -17.86
CA THR A 139 -12.60 10.97 -17.42
C THR A 139 -12.01 11.19 -16.03
N PHE A 140 -12.38 10.37 -15.05
CA PHE A 140 -11.92 10.52 -13.68
C PHE A 140 -10.43 10.24 -13.48
N VAL A 141 -9.91 9.18 -14.11
CA VAL A 141 -8.47 8.90 -14.14
C VAL A 141 -7.75 10.03 -14.86
N THR A 142 -8.33 10.60 -15.92
CA THR A 142 -7.77 11.76 -16.62
C THR A 142 -7.73 13.01 -15.74
N PHE A 143 -8.75 13.28 -14.91
CA PHE A 143 -8.72 14.37 -13.93
C PHE A 143 -7.58 14.18 -12.93
N LEU A 144 -7.54 13.01 -12.27
CA LEU A 144 -6.51 12.69 -11.28
C LEU A 144 -5.10 12.78 -11.88
N THR A 145 -4.88 12.10 -13.02
CA THR A 145 -3.55 12.04 -13.65
C THR A 145 -3.10 13.38 -14.21
N SER A 146 -4.01 14.21 -14.73
CA SER A 146 -3.68 15.55 -15.23
C SER A 146 -3.25 16.47 -14.08
N VAL A 147 -4.00 16.50 -12.97
CA VAL A 147 -3.64 17.31 -11.80
C VAL A 147 -2.30 16.85 -11.22
N TRP A 148 -2.11 15.55 -11.00
CA TRP A 148 -0.88 15.05 -10.39
C TRP A 148 0.36 15.24 -11.27
N ARG A 149 0.21 15.15 -12.60
CA ARG A 149 1.29 15.50 -13.54
C ARG A 149 1.70 16.96 -13.44
N CYS A 150 0.76 17.89 -13.21
CA CYS A 150 1.13 19.28 -12.94
C CYS A 150 1.96 19.38 -11.66
N LEU A 151 1.65 18.60 -10.62
CA LEU A 151 2.37 18.59 -9.36
C LEU A 151 3.74 17.91 -9.44
N ASP A 152 4.01 17.08 -10.45
CA ASP A 152 5.31 16.42 -10.63
C ASP A 152 6.47 17.41 -10.92
N ILE A 153 6.18 18.68 -11.24
CA ILE A 153 7.22 19.74 -11.38
C ILE A 153 7.76 20.26 -10.04
N LEU A 154 7.08 19.95 -8.94
CA LEU A 154 7.45 20.39 -7.60
C LEU A 154 8.72 19.68 -7.11
N PRO A 155 9.44 20.27 -6.13
CA PRO A 155 10.59 19.60 -5.53
C PRO A 155 10.17 18.30 -4.82
N ASN A 156 10.92 17.22 -5.05
CA ASN A 156 10.64 15.87 -4.54
C ASN A 156 9.27 15.31 -4.97
N PRO A 157 9.02 15.14 -6.28
CA PRO A 157 7.75 14.63 -6.76
C PRO A 157 7.54 13.19 -6.31
N LEU A 158 6.26 12.83 -6.13
CA LEU A 158 5.88 11.45 -5.87
C LEU A 158 6.30 10.56 -7.04
N GLN A 159 6.94 9.44 -6.75
CA GLN A 159 7.20 8.42 -7.76
C GLN A 159 5.97 7.52 -7.86
N TRP A 160 4.95 8.00 -8.59
CA TRP A 160 3.66 7.34 -8.70
C TRP A 160 3.44 6.69 -10.08
N THR A 161 2.59 5.66 -10.14
CA THR A 161 2.21 4.99 -11.39
C THR A 161 0.73 4.64 -11.36
N PRO A 162 -0.08 5.14 -12.33
CA PRO A 162 -1.48 4.78 -12.43
C PRO A 162 -1.65 3.45 -13.16
N TYR A 163 -2.57 2.63 -12.67
CA TYR A 163 -3.04 1.42 -13.34
C TYR A 163 -4.56 1.53 -13.51
N TRP A 164 -5.03 1.26 -14.73
CA TRP A 164 -6.45 1.27 -15.05
C TRP A 164 -6.87 -0.07 -15.67
N ASN A 165 -8.09 -0.52 -15.36
CA ASN A 165 -8.68 -1.74 -15.93
C ASN A 165 -9.66 -1.41 -17.07
N ALA A 166 -9.13 -1.11 -18.26
CA ALA A 166 -9.96 -0.83 -19.44
C ALA A 166 -10.86 -2.03 -19.86
N THR A 167 -10.44 -3.26 -19.55
CA THR A 167 -11.06 -4.50 -20.04
C THR A 167 -12.33 -4.95 -19.31
N GLU A 168 -12.56 -4.57 -18.05
CA GLU A 168 -13.79 -4.98 -17.32
C GLU A 168 -14.96 -3.99 -17.50
N LYS A 169 -14.72 -2.79 -18.04
CA LYS A 169 -15.75 -1.77 -18.21
C LYS A 169 -16.74 -2.07 -19.35
N HIS A 170 -16.38 -2.99 -20.26
CA HIS A 170 -17.19 -3.40 -21.42
C HIS A 170 -18.01 -4.68 -21.21
N SER A 171 -17.87 -5.37 -20.07
CA SER A 171 -18.79 -6.47 -19.76
C SER A 171 -20.11 -5.90 -19.25
N SER A 172 -20.96 -5.48 -20.19
CA SER A 172 -22.39 -5.15 -20.01
C SER A 172 -23.24 -6.32 -19.50
N HIS A 173 -22.62 -7.46 -19.19
CA HIS A 173 -23.28 -8.58 -18.56
C HIS A 173 -23.17 -8.40 -17.06
N SER A 174 -24.30 -8.05 -16.46
CA SER A 174 -24.63 -8.23 -15.05
C SER A 174 -24.42 -9.70 -14.64
N SER A 175 -23.17 -10.15 -14.55
CA SER A 175 -22.89 -11.35 -13.79
C SER A 175 -23.04 -10.95 -12.33
N ASN A 176 -24.20 -11.25 -11.77
CA ASN A 176 -24.62 -11.13 -10.36
C ASN A 176 -23.71 -11.85 -9.35
N THR A 177 -22.45 -12.11 -9.71
CA THR A 177 -21.44 -12.69 -8.83
C THR A 177 -20.40 -11.62 -8.56
N GLN A 178 -20.60 -10.89 -7.45
CA GLN A 178 -19.52 -10.21 -6.73
C GLN A 178 -18.44 -11.25 -6.48
N LYS A 179 -17.43 -11.32 -7.35
CA LYS A 179 -16.31 -12.27 -7.20
C LYS A 179 -15.23 -11.58 -6.38
N PRO A 180 -15.06 -11.94 -5.08
CA PRO A 180 -13.99 -11.36 -4.27
C PRO A 180 -12.62 -11.61 -4.91
N GLY A 181 -11.77 -10.58 -4.90
CA GLY A 181 -10.38 -10.64 -5.40
C GLY A 181 -10.15 -10.17 -6.85
N ARG A 182 -11.08 -9.43 -7.45
CA ARG A 182 -10.84 -8.67 -8.69
C ARG A 182 -10.13 -7.33 -8.40
N ARG A 183 -9.33 -6.84 -9.35
CA ARG A 183 -8.62 -5.57 -9.24
C ARG A 183 -9.61 -4.39 -9.36
N PRO A 184 -9.51 -3.34 -8.53
CA PRO A 184 -10.25 -2.09 -8.73
C PRO A 184 -10.01 -1.46 -10.10
N ASP A 185 -10.94 -0.62 -10.54
CA ASP A 185 -10.85 0.04 -11.85
C ASP A 185 -9.62 0.95 -11.95
N THR A 186 -9.34 1.69 -10.87
CA THR A 186 -8.18 2.59 -10.75
C THR A 186 -7.32 2.21 -9.56
N MET A 187 -6.01 2.24 -9.75
CA MET A 187 -5.04 2.00 -8.70
C MET A 187 -3.82 2.90 -8.89
N ILE A 188 -3.43 3.65 -7.85
CA ILE A 188 -2.17 4.40 -7.85
C ILE A 188 -1.16 3.68 -6.98
N VAL A 189 0.00 3.38 -7.57
CA VAL A 189 1.14 2.78 -6.89
C VAL A 189 2.21 3.84 -6.67
N ILE A 190 2.71 3.98 -5.44
CA ILE A 190 3.82 4.85 -5.07
C ILE A 190 4.87 3.99 -4.36
N ASP A 191 6.13 4.02 -4.80
CA ASP A 191 7.22 3.18 -4.25
C ASP A 191 6.82 1.70 -4.07
N LYS A 192 6.26 1.11 -5.13
CA LYS A 192 5.74 -0.29 -5.17
C LYS A 192 4.64 -0.59 -4.13
N CYS A 193 4.07 0.44 -3.51
CA CYS A 193 2.96 0.36 -2.57
C CYS A 193 1.67 0.87 -3.22
N THR A 194 0.57 0.13 -3.13
CA THR A 194 -0.71 0.64 -3.65
C THR A 194 -1.32 1.62 -2.66
N MET A 195 -1.34 2.92 -2.98
CA MET A 195 -1.69 3.98 -2.03
C MET A 195 -3.08 4.59 -2.24
N LEU A 196 -3.65 4.42 -3.45
CA LEU A 196 -5.00 4.89 -3.78
C LEU A 196 -5.74 3.84 -4.62
N LEU A 197 -7.01 3.62 -4.30
CA LEU A 197 -7.92 2.75 -5.06
C LEU A 197 -9.15 3.52 -5.53
N GLY A 198 -9.65 3.21 -6.72
CA GLY A 198 -10.82 3.85 -7.29
C GLY A 198 -11.72 2.88 -8.03
N GLU A 199 -13.01 3.19 -8.03
CA GLU A 199 -14.03 2.45 -8.78
C GLU A 199 -14.96 3.42 -9.50
N ASP A 200 -15.24 3.16 -10.77
CA ASP A 200 -16.06 4.03 -11.62
C ASP A 200 -17.29 3.28 -12.14
N LYS A 201 -18.49 3.87 -12.03
CA LYS A 201 -19.73 3.36 -12.61
C LYS A 201 -20.36 4.36 -13.56
N CYS A 202 -21.28 3.88 -14.40
CA CYS A 202 -21.99 4.77 -15.34
C CYS A 202 -22.97 5.70 -14.63
N GLN A 203 -23.70 5.20 -13.63
CA GLN A 203 -24.81 5.95 -13.01
C GLN A 203 -24.95 5.76 -11.49
N ASP A 204 -24.56 4.60 -10.94
CA ASP A 204 -24.80 4.30 -9.53
C ASP A 204 -23.51 4.37 -8.69
N ILE A 205 -23.41 5.42 -7.87
CA ILE A 205 -22.28 5.59 -6.95
C ILE A 205 -22.30 4.58 -5.80
N GLN A 206 -23.48 4.11 -5.37
CA GLN A 206 -23.57 3.08 -4.34
C GLN A 206 -23.03 1.74 -4.86
N GLN A 207 -23.26 1.44 -6.14
CA GLN A 207 -22.63 0.29 -6.79
C GLN A 207 -21.10 0.46 -6.87
N ALA A 208 -20.60 1.67 -7.12
CA ALA A 208 -19.15 1.94 -7.10
C ALA A 208 -18.55 1.67 -5.71
N PHE A 209 -19.22 2.12 -4.64
CA PHE A 209 -18.82 1.83 -3.26
C PHE A 209 -18.87 0.34 -2.92
N ALA A 210 -19.95 -0.35 -3.30
CA ALA A 210 -20.10 -1.78 -3.06
C ALA A 210 -18.99 -2.58 -3.75
N ASP A 211 -18.69 -2.24 -5.00
CA ASP A 211 -17.62 -2.87 -5.76
C ASP A 211 -16.25 -2.58 -5.14
N LEU A 212 -15.97 -1.32 -4.79
CA LEU A 212 -14.75 -0.94 -4.08
C LEU A 212 -14.61 -1.70 -2.75
N ASN A 213 -15.70 -1.87 -1.98
CA ASN A 213 -15.73 -2.63 -0.74
C ASN A 213 -15.48 -4.13 -0.95
N SER A 214 -15.95 -4.69 -2.06
CA SER A 214 -15.76 -6.11 -2.40
C SER A 214 -14.37 -6.40 -2.97
N LYS A 215 -13.77 -5.42 -3.64
CA LYS A 215 -12.45 -5.51 -4.30
C LYS A 215 -11.31 -5.09 -3.38
N ARG A 216 -11.56 -4.30 -2.32
CA ARG A 216 -10.53 -3.99 -1.34
C ARG A 216 -10.14 -5.27 -0.60
N ALA A 217 -8.87 -5.62 -0.65
CA ALA A 217 -8.31 -6.66 0.22
C ALA A 217 -8.05 -6.03 1.59
N SER A 218 -8.10 -6.83 2.67
CA SER A 218 -7.58 -6.37 3.97
C SER A 218 -6.15 -5.85 3.78
N LEU A 219 -5.91 -4.61 4.23
CA LEU A 219 -4.59 -4.02 4.13
C LEU A 219 -3.66 -4.83 5.02
N CYS A 220 -2.78 -5.59 4.38
CA CYS A 220 -1.81 -6.37 5.12
C CYS A 220 -0.85 -5.42 5.83
N ARG A 221 -0.80 -5.47 7.18
CA ARG A 221 0.21 -4.72 7.97
C ARG A 221 1.65 -4.99 7.53
N LEU A 222 1.94 -6.06 6.81
CA LEU A 222 3.28 -6.27 6.24
C LEU A 222 3.53 -5.36 5.04
N HIS A 223 2.52 -5.10 4.21
CA HIS A 223 2.62 -4.24 3.03
C HIS A 223 2.44 -2.76 3.40
N TYR A 224 1.54 -2.47 4.35
CA TYR A 224 1.11 -1.12 4.75
C TYR A 224 1.60 -0.69 6.13
N GLN A 225 2.33 -1.56 6.85
CA GLN A 225 2.89 -1.27 8.17
C GLN A 225 1.84 -0.78 9.16
N HIS A 226 2.03 0.43 9.69
CA HIS A 226 1.15 1.08 10.65
C HIS A 226 0.19 2.05 9.97
N LEU A 227 0.10 2.08 8.63
CA LEU A 227 -0.90 2.91 7.97
C LEU A 227 -2.30 2.44 8.41
N PRO A 228 -3.08 3.31 9.07
CA PRO A 228 -4.39 2.94 9.58
C PRO A 228 -5.42 2.73 8.46
N PHE A 229 -5.18 3.32 7.28
CA PHE A 229 -6.07 3.25 6.13
C PHE A 229 -5.35 3.55 4.80
N LEU A 230 -6.04 3.34 3.69
CA LEU A 230 -5.75 3.91 2.37
C LEU A 230 -6.78 4.97 1.97
N LEU A 231 -6.39 5.82 1.04
CA LEU A 231 -7.30 6.73 0.37
C LEU A 231 -8.00 5.99 -0.77
N GLY A 232 -9.31 6.21 -0.93
CA GLY A 232 -10.05 5.70 -2.07
C GLY A 232 -11.05 6.69 -2.62
N TYR A 233 -11.60 6.41 -3.79
CA TYR A 233 -12.70 7.18 -4.35
C TYR A 233 -13.73 6.27 -5.02
N ALA A 234 -14.97 6.73 -5.06
CA ALA A 234 -16.05 6.18 -5.85
C ALA A 234 -16.57 7.26 -6.79
N ALA A 235 -16.78 6.90 -8.06
CA ALA A 235 -17.29 7.84 -9.05
C ALA A 235 -18.43 7.21 -9.87
N ALA A 236 -19.46 7.97 -10.18
CA ALA A 236 -20.55 7.52 -11.03
C ALA A 236 -21.16 8.67 -11.83
N GLY A 237 -21.10 8.58 -13.15
CA GLY A 237 -21.54 9.67 -14.01
C GLY A 237 -20.80 10.99 -13.71
N PRO A 238 -21.49 12.10 -13.38
CA PRO A 238 -20.82 13.34 -12.95
C PRO A 238 -20.48 13.34 -11.45
N GLN A 239 -20.82 12.28 -10.72
CA GLN A 239 -20.68 12.23 -9.27
C GLN A 239 -19.30 11.71 -8.86
N TRP A 240 -18.73 12.32 -7.83
CA TRP A 240 -17.48 11.90 -7.22
C TRP A 240 -17.60 11.93 -5.70
N GLN A 241 -17.05 10.91 -5.04
CA GLN A 241 -16.91 10.90 -3.59
C GLN A 241 -15.61 10.22 -3.17
N TRP A 242 -14.87 10.90 -2.30
CA TRP A 242 -13.73 10.32 -1.59
C TRP A 242 -14.20 9.34 -0.51
N CYS A 243 -13.31 8.43 -0.13
CA CYS A 243 -13.55 7.50 0.97
C CYS A 243 -12.25 7.05 1.62
N ILE A 244 -12.39 6.50 2.83
CA ILE A 244 -11.28 5.93 3.58
C ILE A 244 -11.45 4.41 3.62
N LEU A 245 -10.37 3.74 3.29
CA LEU A 245 -10.27 2.29 3.26
C LEU A 245 -9.53 1.84 4.54
N PRO A 246 -10.23 1.52 5.64
CA PRO A 246 -9.59 1.06 6.87
C PRO A 246 -8.75 -0.20 6.62
N ALA A 247 -7.68 -0.34 7.41
CA ALA A 247 -6.79 -1.49 7.30
C ALA A 247 -7.48 -2.82 7.62
N ASN A 248 -8.44 -2.77 8.54
CA ASN A 248 -9.30 -3.89 8.88
C ASN A 248 -10.44 -4.00 7.87
N ALA A 249 -10.48 -5.09 7.10
CA ALA A 249 -11.55 -5.30 6.11
C ALA A 249 -12.94 -5.51 6.74
N ASN A 250 -13.00 -5.80 8.06
CA ASN A 250 -14.26 -5.94 8.79
C ASN A 250 -14.85 -4.59 9.22
N GLU A 251 -14.06 -3.50 9.18
CA GLU A 251 -14.58 -2.16 9.39
C GLU A 251 -15.23 -1.69 8.08
N ALA A 252 -16.46 -1.19 8.16
CA ALA A 252 -17.18 -0.69 7.00
C ALA A 252 -16.35 0.39 6.28
N LEU A 253 -16.53 0.50 4.96
CA LEU A 253 -16.12 1.72 4.28
C LEU A 253 -16.86 2.87 4.94
N GLU A 254 -16.12 3.78 5.52
CA GLU A 254 -16.68 5.07 5.90
C GLU A 254 -16.51 5.95 4.67
N PRO A 255 -17.61 6.43 4.05
CA PRO A 255 -17.51 7.67 3.31
C PRO A 255 -16.80 8.62 4.26
N THR A 256 -15.67 9.16 3.83
CA THR A 256 -15.22 10.41 4.42
C THR A 256 -16.44 11.31 4.44
N GLY A 257 -16.70 12.09 5.49
CA GLY A 257 -17.81 13.06 5.53
C GLY A 257 -17.82 14.08 4.37
N LEU A 258 -16.94 13.91 3.38
CA LEU A 258 -16.94 14.39 2.01
C LEU A 258 -18.32 14.25 1.36
N GLN A 259 -18.90 15.43 1.14
CA GLN A 259 -20.10 15.66 0.35
C GLN A 259 -19.93 15.03 -1.04
N LEU A 260 -21.01 14.44 -1.53
CA LEU A 260 -21.10 13.95 -2.89
C LEU A 260 -20.95 15.13 -3.86
N LEU A 261 -19.83 15.17 -4.58
CA LEU A 261 -19.54 16.22 -5.56
C LEU A 261 -20.26 15.91 -6.87
N ASN A 262 -20.86 16.93 -7.49
CA ASN A 262 -21.45 16.86 -8.82
C ASN A 262 -20.67 17.77 -9.78
N LEU A 263 -19.85 17.17 -10.62
CA LEU A 263 -18.97 17.87 -11.56
C LEU A 263 -19.69 18.63 -12.68
N CYS A 264 -21.02 18.54 -12.77
CA CYS A 264 -21.78 19.48 -13.60
C CYS A 264 -21.79 20.90 -13.01
N ARG A 265 -21.46 21.05 -11.72
CA ARG A 265 -21.35 22.34 -11.04
C ARG A 265 -19.89 22.78 -10.95
N LEU A 266 -19.68 24.09 -11.09
CA LEU A 266 -18.33 24.68 -11.10
C LEU A 266 -17.68 24.62 -9.71
N ASP A 267 -18.45 24.84 -8.64
CA ASP A 267 -18.01 24.75 -7.25
C ASP A 267 -17.49 23.36 -6.90
N ASP A 268 -18.27 22.34 -7.19
CA ASP A 268 -17.89 20.95 -6.94
C ASP A 268 -16.67 20.53 -7.78
N SER A 269 -16.54 21.06 -9.00
CA SER A 269 -15.37 20.83 -9.85
C SER A 269 -14.12 21.50 -9.29
N CYS A 270 -14.21 22.74 -8.81
CA CYS A 270 -13.12 23.43 -8.11
C CYS A 270 -12.70 22.65 -6.85
N GLN A 271 -13.67 22.23 -6.04
CA GLN A 271 -13.42 21.44 -4.83
C GLN A 271 -12.73 20.11 -5.14
N LEU A 272 -13.15 19.40 -6.20
CA LEU A 272 -12.49 18.17 -6.64
C LEU A 272 -11.01 18.43 -6.97
N LEU A 273 -10.72 19.43 -7.82
CA LEU A 273 -9.35 19.71 -8.24
C LEU A 273 -8.45 20.11 -7.05
N LEU A 274 -8.94 20.93 -6.12
CA LEU A 274 -8.22 21.27 -4.89
C LEU A 274 -8.01 20.04 -4.00
N SER A 275 -9.02 19.19 -3.83
CA SER A 275 -8.89 17.96 -3.05
C SER A 275 -7.90 16.96 -3.67
N LEU A 276 -7.75 16.94 -5.00
CA LEU A 276 -6.74 16.12 -5.69
C LEU A 276 -5.31 16.59 -5.39
N VAL A 277 -5.11 17.91 -5.22
CA VAL A 277 -3.83 18.47 -4.76
C VAL A 277 -3.56 18.04 -3.31
N GLN A 278 -4.54 18.19 -2.44
CA GLN A 278 -4.39 17.79 -1.03
C GLN A 278 -4.16 16.28 -0.86
N ALA A 279 -4.82 15.46 -1.67
CA ALA A 279 -4.58 14.02 -1.73
C ALA A 279 -3.12 13.71 -2.10
N TYR A 280 -2.56 14.43 -3.07
CA TYR A 280 -1.15 14.29 -3.44
C TYR A 280 -0.21 14.64 -2.27
N CYS A 281 -0.45 15.76 -1.57
CA CYS A 281 0.32 16.15 -0.38
C CYS A 281 0.21 15.11 0.74
N LEU A 282 -1.00 14.61 0.99
CA LEU A 282 -1.27 13.61 2.02
C LEU A 282 -0.50 12.32 1.74
N LEU A 283 -0.52 11.86 0.49
CA LEU A 283 0.17 10.67 0.06
C LEU A 283 1.70 10.79 0.16
N GLN A 284 2.26 11.99 -0.05
CA GLN A 284 3.69 12.22 0.22
C GLN A 284 4.05 11.93 1.66
N VAL A 285 3.31 12.48 2.61
CA VAL A 285 3.57 12.27 4.05
C VAL A 285 3.34 10.81 4.43
N MET A 286 2.26 10.19 3.93
CA MET A 286 1.98 8.77 4.18
C MET A 286 3.10 7.86 3.68
N VAL A 287 3.67 8.13 2.50
CA VAL A 287 4.74 7.32 1.92
C VAL A 287 6.08 7.56 2.59
N GLN A 288 6.40 8.79 2.97
CA GLN A 288 7.63 9.10 3.73
C GLN A 288 7.70 8.36 5.07
N ASN A 289 6.54 8.09 5.68
CA ASN A 289 6.44 7.32 6.92
C ASN A 289 6.41 5.80 6.72
N LEU A 290 6.43 5.30 5.47
CA LEU A 290 6.59 3.87 5.21
C LEU A 290 8.07 3.49 5.27
N ALA A 291 8.42 2.48 6.08
CA ALA A 291 9.78 1.96 6.07
C ALA A 291 10.14 1.38 4.68
N SER A 292 11.35 1.65 4.20
CA SER A 292 11.88 1.09 2.96
C SER A 292 11.84 -0.44 3.00
N MET A 293 11.31 -1.05 1.94
CA MET A 293 11.24 -2.50 1.80
C MET A 293 11.78 -2.92 0.43
N PRO A 294 13.06 -3.39 0.35
CA PRO A 294 13.76 -3.67 -0.91
C PRO A 294 13.01 -4.64 -1.85
N HIS A 295 12.18 -5.52 -1.30
CA HIS A 295 11.43 -6.54 -2.02
C HIS A 295 9.91 -6.39 -1.88
N ARG A 296 9.41 -5.17 -1.70
CA ARG A 296 7.96 -4.89 -1.68
C ARG A 296 7.34 -5.33 -3.01
N MET A 297 6.44 -6.31 -2.94
CA MET A 297 5.64 -6.77 -4.08
C MET A 297 4.35 -5.97 -4.16
N ARG A 298 3.96 -5.51 -5.37
CA ARG A 298 2.76 -4.72 -5.56
C ARG A 298 1.51 -5.60 -5.42
N LEU A 299 0.43 -5.06 -4.85
CA LEU A 299 -0.87 -5.72 -4.92
C LEU A 299 -1.26 -5.91 -6.39
N TYR A 300 -1.86 -7.06 -6.71
CA TYR A 300 -2.29 -7.39 -8.06
C TYR A 300 -1.16 -7.46 -9.12
N GLU A 301 0.10 -7.54 -8.69
CA GLU A 301 1.21 -7.82 -9.59
C GLU A 301 1.07 -9.22 -10.18
N LYS A 302 1.15 -9.31 -11.51
CA LYS A 302 1.16 -10.57 -12.23
C LYS A 302 2.59 -11.11 -12.23
N ILE A 303 2.82 -12.18 -11.48
CA ILE A 303 4.11 -12.87 -11.49
C ILE A 303 4.03 -13.99 -12.52
N SER A 304 4.79 -13.86 -13.61
CA SER A 304 4.99 -14.92 -14.59
C SER A 304 6.03 -15.90 -14.06
N ARG A 305 5.63 -17.16 -13.87
CA ARG A 305 6.60 -18.25 -13.68
C ARG A 305 6.91 -18.85 -15.05
N GLY A 306 8.14 -19.34 -15.23
CA GLY A 306 8.70 -19.82 -16.52
C GLY A 306 7.92 -20.93 -17.27
N THR A 307 6.75 -21.32 -16.79
CA THR A 307 5.81 -22.25 -17.43
C THR A 307 4.59 -21.55 -18.05
N GLY A 308 4.60 -20.22 -18.18
CA GLY A 308 3.49 -19.44 -18.75
C GLY A 308 2.29 -19.24 -17.80
N ARG A 309 2.36 -19.75 -16.57
CA ARG A 309 1.34 -19.49 -15.53
C ARG A 309 1.56 -18.13 -14.89
N GLN A 310 0.51 -17.32 -14.86
CA GLN A 310 0.46 -16.02 -14.17
C GLN A 310 -0.21 -16.19 -12.80
N VAL A 311 0.45 -15.73 -11.73
CA VAL A 311 -0.13 -15.69 -10.38
C VAL A 311 -0.43 -14.25 -10.01
N LEU A 312 -1.67 -14.00 -9.56
CA LEU A 312 -2.11 -12.71 -9.04
C LEU A 312 -2.02 -12.74 -7.52
N LEU A 313 -1.24 -11.84 -6.93
CA LEU A 313 -1.18 -11.70 -5.47
C LEU A 313 -2.42 -10.93 -4.97
N SER A 314 -3.35 -11.65 -4.33
CA SER A 314 -4.45 -11.05 -3.54
C SER A 314 -4.16 -11.22 -2.04
N ALA A 315 -4.12 -10.12 -1.28
CA ALA A 315 -3.80 -10.18 0.15
C ALA A 315 -4.81 -11.01 0.98
N ALA A 316 -6.08 -11.05 0.57
CA ALA A 316 -7.14 -11.77 1.29
C ALA A 316 -6.98 -13.31 1.26
N LYS A 317 -6.62 -13.91 0.11
CA LYS A 317 -6.51 -15.38 -0.01
C LYS A 317 -5.32 -15.96 0.75
N ALA A 318 -4.17 -15.26 0.76
CA ALA A 318 -3.00 -15.70 1.51
C ALA A 318 -3.21 -15.54 3.03
N TYR A 319 -3.89 -14.46 3.46
CA TYR A 319 -4.21 -14.23 4.86
C TYR A 319 -5.23 -15.24 5.39
N ASN A 320 -6.32 -15.49 4.65
CA ASN A 320 -7.37 -16.42 5.06
C ASN A 320 -6.87 -17.87 5.07
N ALA A 321 -6.07 -18.29 4.09
CA ALA A 321 -5.50 -19.64 4.09
C ALA A 321 -4.54 -19.87 5.27
N ALA A 322 -3.76 -18.85 5.67
CA ALA A 322 -2.87 -18.95 6.82
C ALA A 322 -3.63 -18.92 8.16
N ASN A 323 -4.66 -18.08 8.28
CA ASN A 323 -5.52 -18.05 9.47
C ASN A 323 -6.38 -19.31 9.58
N GLU A 324 -6.94 -19.83 8.48
CA GLU A 324 -7.66 -21.11 8.47
C GLU A 324 -6.72 -22.25 8.83
N ALA A 325 -5.51 -22.30 8.28
CA ALA A 325 -4.52 -23.31 8.67
C ALA A 325 -4.15 -23.22 10.15
N ALA A 326 -3.98 -21.99 10.69
CA ALA A 326 -3.69 -21.78 12.11
C ALA A 326 -4.89 -22.13 13.02
N SER A 327 -6.11 -21.78 12.61
CA SER A 327 -7.35 -22.11 13.33
C SER A 327 -7.67 -23.60 13.25
N GLN A 328 -7.46 -24.24 12.11
CA GLN A 328 -7.62 -25.69 11.94
C GLN A 328 -6.57 -26.46 12.76
N ALA A 329 -5.33 -25.99 12.80
CA ALA A 329 -4.29 -26.55 13.69
C ALA A 329 -4.69 -26.42 15.17
N ALA A 330 -5.20 -25.26 15.59
CA ALA A 330 -5.68 -25.04 16.96
C ALA A 330 -6.89 -25.91 17.34
N THR A 331 -7.77 -26.24 16.38
CA THR A 331 -8.98 -27.05 16.60
C THR A 331 -8.66 -28.57 16.62
N ALA A 332 -7.54 -28.98 16.04
CA ALA A 332 -7.13 -30.39 15.90
C ALA A 332 -6.15 -30.88 16.99
N SER A 333 -6.01 -30.15 18.11
CA SER A 333 -4.96 -30.40 19.12
C SER A 333 -3.53 -30.38 18.55
N GLN A 334 -3.29 -29.62 17.48
CA GLN A 334 -1.96 -29.39 16.93
C GLN A 334 -1.38 -28.08 17.47
N GLU A 335 -0.08 -28.10 17.73
CA GLU A 335 0.66 -27.02 18.42
C GLU A 335 0.66 -25.72 17.60
N PRO A 336 -0.01 -24.63 18.05
CA PRO A 336 -0.29 -23.45 17.23
C PRO A 336 0.94 -22.59 16.89
N PHE A 337 2.12 -22.95 17.39
CA PHE A 337 3.38 -22.22 17.21
C PHE A 337 4.38 -22.93 16.29
N LEU A 338 4.02 -24.12 15.80
CA LEU A 338 4.76 -24.86 14.78
C LEU A 338 3.90 -25.01 13.53
N ILE A 339 4.49 -24.77 12.36
CA ILE A 339 3.81 -25.10 11.09
C ILE A 339 3.73 -26.61 10.94
N THR A 340 2.52 -27.14 10.78
CA THR A 340 2.27 -28.54 10.41
C THR A 340 1.94 -28.62 8.92
N SER A 341 2.43 -29.66 8.23
CA SER A 341 2.09 -29.87 6.82
C SER A 341 0.67 -30.43 6.70
N SER A 342 -0.15 -29.88 5.82
CA SER A 342 -1.44 -30.48 5.45
C SER A 342 -1.28 -31.77 4.64
N ILE A 343 -0.17 -31.90 3.91
CA ILE A 343 0.23 -33.10 3.17
C ILE A 343 1.68 -33.43 3.55
N GLY A 344 1.90 -34.62 4.10
CA GLY A 344 3.24 -35.06 4.51
C GLY A 344 4.23 -35.15 3.34
N PRO A 345 5.55 -35.06 3.61
CA PRO A 345 6.56 -35.22 2.58
C PRO A 345 6.52 -36.62 1.97
N SER A 346 6.89 -36.73 0.69
CA SER A 346 6.99 -38.02 0.00
C SER A 346 8.41 -38.29 -0.47
N LEU A 347 8.92 -39.50 -0.19
CA LEU A 347 10.21 -39.99 -0.67
C LEU A 347 9.99 -41.08 -1.71
N SER A 348 10.33 -40.80 -2.96
CA SER A 348 10.33 -41.82 -4.02
C SER A 348 11.55 -42.72 -3.85
N THR A 349 11.33 -43.96 -3.40
CA THR A 349 12.38 -44.97 -3.22
C THR A 349 13.09 -45.34 -4.53
N ARG A 350 12.40 -45.20 -5.67
CA ARG A 350 12.93 -45.54 -7.00
C ARG A 350 13.81 -44.42 -7.59
N SER A 351 13.54 -43.17 -7.27
CA SER A 351 14.26 -42.01 -7.84
C SER A 351 15.08 -41.22 -6.81
N GLY A 352 15.06 -41.63 -5.53
CA GLY A 352 15.68 -40.90 -4.43
C GLY A 352 15.12 -39.49 -4.21
N ARG A 353 13.96 -39.17 -4.80
CA ARG A 353 13.42 -37.81 -4.84
C ARG A 353 12.52 -37.56 -3.63
N TYR A 354 12.93 -36.63 -2.78
CA TYR A 354 12.15 -36.09 -1.68
C TYR A 354 11.30 -34.90 -2.19
N THR A 355 9.99 -34.94 -1.96
CA THR A 355 9.05 -33.90 -2.41
C THR A 355 8.25 -33.36 -1.23
N VAL A 356 8.30 -32.03 -1.08
CA VAL A 356 7.56 -31.26 -0.07
C VAL A 356 6.72 -30.22 -0.77
N HIS A 357 5.47 -30.06 -0.33
CA HIS A 357 4.61 -28.97 -0.78
C HIS A 357 4.78 -27.76 0.13
N THR A 358 5.37 -26.68 -0.40
CA THR A 358 5.57 -25.43 0.33
C THR A 358 4.60 -24.34 -0.15
N ALA A 359 4.20 -23.44 0.75
CA ALA A 359 3.45 -22.24 0.43
C ALA A 359 4.28 -20.99 0.78
N PRO A 360 4.12 -19.85 0.07
CA PRO A 360 4.83 -18.63 0.41
C PRO A 360 4.47 -18.21 1.84
N CYS A 361 5.46 -18.24 2.71
CA CYS A 361 5.34 -17.74 4.07
C CYS A 361 5.74 -16.26 4.12
N ARG A 362 5.21 -15.56 5.13
CA ARG A 362 5.32 -14.11 5.35
C ARG A 362 6.78 -13.63 5.45
N TRP A 363 6.96 -12.31 5.47
CA TRP A 363 8.26 -11.68 5.74
C TRP A 363 8.65 -11.80 7.23
N GLY A 364 9.95 -11.77 7.51
CA GLY A 364 10.51 -11.85 8.87
C GLY A 364 10.03 -10.71 9.79
N PRO A 365 10.11 -10.89 11.11
CA PRO A 365 9.58 -9.95 12.09
C PRO A 365 10.32 -8.61 12.05
N ARG A 366 9.59 -7.51 12.23
CA ARG A 366 10.20 -6.24 12.61
C ARG A 366 10.22 -6.17 14.13
N VAL A 367 11.40 -6.34 14.73
CA VAL A 367 11.60 -6.12 16.17
C VAL A 367 11.99 -4.67 16.35
N SER A 368 11.03 -3.85 16.77
CA SER A 368 11.24 -2.41 16.98
C SER A 368 11.13 -1.99 18.44
N SER A 369 10.71 -2.91 19.32
CA SER A 369 10.48 -2.67 20.73
C SER A 369 10.88 -3.87 21.57
N GLU A 370 11.09 -3.65 22.86
CA GLU A 370 11.32 -4.75 23.80
C GLU A 370 10.11 -5.70 23.88
N LYS A 371 8.89 -5.18 23.68
CA LYS A 371 7.67 -5.99 23.59
C LYS A 371 7.72 -6.96 22.41
N ASP A 372 8.19 -6.50 21.25
CA ASP A 372 8.38 -7.36 20.09
C ASP A 372 9.47 -8.41 20.36
N ASN A 373 10.57 -8.01 21.02
CA ASN A 373 11.66 -8.91 21.37
C ASN A 373 11.20 -10.02 22.33
N LYS A 374 10.40 -9.67 23.33
CA LYS A 374 9.76 -10.64 24.23
C LYS A 374 8.80 -11.57 23.47
N GLY A 375 8.02 -11.05 22.52
CA GLY A 375 7.12 -11.87 21.70
C GLY A 375 7.87 -12.88 20.82
N VAL A 376 9.00 -12.48 20.24
CA VAL A 376 9.91 -13.35 19.48
C VAL A 376 10.51 -14.43 20.41
N ALA A 377 10.99 -14.03 21.58
CA ALA A 377 11.52 -14.96 22.58
C ALA A 377 10.48 -16.01 23.01
N LEU A 378 9.22 -15.59 23.20
CA LEU A 378 8.12 -16.48 23.54
C LEU A 378 7.89 -17.53 22.45
N ALA A 379 7.77 -17.12 21.19
CA ALA A 379 7.55 -18.04 20.08
C ALA A 379 8.68 -19.06 19.94
N TYR A 380 9.94 -18.62 20.04
CA TYR A 380 11.09 -19.52 19.99
C TYR A 380 11.13 -20.50 21.16
N CYS A 381 10.91 -20.04 22.39
CA CYS A 381 10.94 -20.92 23.55
C CYS A 381 9.77 -21.93 23.53
N GLN A 382 8.60 -21.54 22.99
CA GLN A 382 7.46 -22.45 22.79
C GLN A 382 7.78 -23.54 21.77
N ALA A 383 8.29 -23.15 20.59
CA ALA A 383 8.71 -24.09 19.57
C ALA A 383 9.81 -25.04 20.08
N ALA A 384 10.81 -24.50 20.79
CA ALA A 384 11.88 -25.28 21.41
C ALA A 384 11.34 -26.26 22.45
N GLN A 385 10.40 -25.86 23.32
CA GLN A 385 9.81 -26.76 24.32
C GLN A 385 9.16 -27.98 23.65
N ILE A 386 8.44 -27.77 22.56
CA ILE A 386 7.77 -28.84 21.82
C ILE A 386 8.77 -29.76 21.12
N LEU A 387 9.80 -29.20 20.48
CA LEU A 387 10.85 -30.00 19.83
C LEU A 387 11.63 -30.81 20.87
N HIS A 388 12.04 -30.17 21.96
CA HIS A 388 12.87 -30.76 23.02
C HIS A 388 12.12 -31.87 23.75
N SER A 389 10.80 -31.75 23.97
CA SER A 389 9.99 -32.81 24.57
C SER A 389 9.91 -34.07 23.70
N LYS A 390 10.13 -33.94 22.39
CA LYS A 390 10.25 -35.03 21.42
C LYS A 390 11.69 -35.50 21.19
N GLY A 391 12.65 -34.96 21.96
CA GLY A 391 14.07 -35.24 21.78
C GLY A 391 14.66 -34.68 20.49
N LEU A 392 14.03 -33.65 19.90
CA LEU A 392 14.48 -32.97 18.69
C LEU A 392 15.07 -31.58 19.00
N VAL A 393 15.91 -31.08 18.11
CA VAL A 393 16.48 -29.71 18.09
C VAL A 393 16.25 -29.07 16.73
N HIS A 394 16.14 -27.74 16.67
CA HIS A 394 15.86 -27.00 15.44
C HIS A 394 17.12 -26.80 14.57
N ARG A 395 18.26 -26.48 15.19
CA ARG A 395 19.59 -26.26 14.56
C ARG A 395 19.75 -25.03 13.66
N ASP A 396 18.69 -24.49 13.07
CA ASP A 396 18.72 -23.28 12.22
C ASP A 396 17.81 -22.15 12.74
N LEU A 397 17.99 -21.75 14.02
CA LEU A 397 17.24 -20.63 14.60
C LEU A 397 17.86 -19.30 14.13
N ARG A 398 17.10 -18.52 13.34
CA ARG A 398 17.54 -17.27 12.70
C ARG A 398 16.35 -16.37 12.37
N TRP A 399 16.58 -15.07 12.18
CA TRP A 399 15.52 -14.10 11.83
C TRP A 399 14.70 -14.49 10.59
N GLY A 400 15.30 -15.19 9.62
CA GLY A 400 14.59 -15.70 8.44
C GLY A 400 13.63 -16.86 8.71
N ASN A 401 13.76 -17.52 9.87
CA ASN A 401 12.99 -18.71 10.24
C ASN A 401 11.96 -18.42 11.35
N ILE A 402 11.56 -17.16 11.49
CA ILE A 402 10.45 -16.73 12.34
C ILE A 402 9.56 -15.77 11.57
N LEU A 403 8.26 -15.88 11.77
CA LEU A 403 7.25 -15.06 11.12
C LEU A 403 6.48 -14.24 12.14
N GLN A 404 6.15 -13.01 11.79
CA GLN A 404 5.15 -12.23 12.53
C GLN A 404 3.76 -12.51 11.96
N ILE A 405 2.91 -13.17 12.74
CA ILE A 405 1.56 -13.58 12.35
C ILE A 405 0.47 -12.64 12.89
N GLY A 406 0.82 -11.74 13.81
CA GLY A 406 -0.08 -10.70 14.32
C GLY A 406 0.69 -9.67 15.17
N PRO A 407 -0.01 -8.67 15.75
CA PRO A 407 0.60 -7.72 16.67
C PRO A 407 1.28 -8.46 17.83
N SER A 408 2.60 -8.35 17.95
CA SER A 408 3.44 -9.08 18.91
C SER A 408 3.20 -10.61 18.96
N LYS A 409 2.67 -11.22 17.88
CA LYS A 409 2.48 -12.67 17.75
C LYS A 409 3.41 -13.22 16.67
N TYR A 410 4.17 -14.25 17.04
CA TYR A 410 5.21 -14.82 16.18
C TYR A 410 5.11 -16.35 16.10
N MET A 411 5.69 -16.92 15.06
CA MET A 411 5.67 -18.35 14.76
C MET A 411 7.00 -18.78 14.17
N VAL A 412 7.56 -19.90 14.64
CA VAL A 412 8.81 -20.47 14.12
C VAL A 412 8.52 -21.33 12.91
N ILE A 413 9.38 -21.26 11.90
CA ILE A 413 9.25 -21.99 10.63
C ILE A 413 10.54 -22.69 10.26
N ASP A 414 10.51 -23.46 9.17
CA ASP A 414 11.68 -24.10 8.56
C ASP A 414 12.36 -25.14 9.47
N LEU A 415 11.67 -26.28 9.62
CA LEU A 415 12.15 -27.45 10.36
C LEU A 415 13.01 -28.39 9.49
N GLU A 416 13.43 -28.00 8.29
CA GLU A 416 14.22 -28.87 7.40
C GLU A 416 15.55 -29.29 8.02
N SER A 417 16.08 -28.43 8.89
CA SER A 417 17.28 -28.70 9.66
C SER A 417 17.00 -29.37 11.00
N ALA A 418 15.77 -29.68 11.39
CA ALA A 418 15.52 -30.30 12.69
C ALA A 418 16.08 -31.73 12.75
N ALA A 419 16.60 -32.14 13.91
CA ALA A 419 17.14 -33.50 14.11
C ALA A 419 17.08 -33.93 15.57
N ALA A 420 17.35 -35.22 15.82
CA ALA A 420 17.45 -35.75 17.18
C ALA A 420 18.59 -35.07 17.95
N ALA A 421 18.32 -34.72 19.22
CA ALA A 421 19.24 -34.12 20.17
C ALA A 421 20.24 -35.16 20.73
N LEU A 422 20.88 -35.93 19.86
CA LEU A 422 21.74 -37.04 20.25
C LEU A 422 23.17 -36.55 20.56
N PRO A 423 23.75 -36.89 21.73
CA PRO A 423 25.12 -36.56 22.10
C PRO A 423 26.20 -37.32 21.30
N LEU A 424 25.80 -38.11 20.29
CA LEU A 424 26.68 -39.02 19.55
C LEU A 424 26.82 -38.68 18.06
N VAL A 425 26.07 -37.70 17.56
CA VAL A 425 26.18 -37.28 16.15
C VAL A 425 26.96 -35.97 16.11
N LYS A 426 28.29 -36.09 15.98
CA LYS A 426 29.12 -34.94 15.59
C LYS A 426 28.53 -34.37 14.30
N LEU A 427 28.22 -33.07 14.31
CA LEU A 427 27.78 -32.40 13.10
C LEU A 427 28.86 -32.59 12.03
N PRO A 428 28.52 -33.12 10.85
CA PRO A 428 29.47 -33.18 9.75
C PRO A 428 30.04 -31.78 9.52
N GLN A 429 31.37 -31.66 9.32
CA GLN A 429 32.02 -30.36 9.16
C GLN A 429 31.37 -29.52 8.03
N SER A 430 30.87 -30.19 6.98
CA SER A 430 30.11 -29.58 5.89
C SER A 430 28.77 -28.97 6.34
N PHE A 431 28.09 -29.55 7.32
CA PHE A 431 26.84 -29.06 7.91
C PHE A 431 27.08 -27.93 8.92
N ALA A 432 28.17 -27.99 9.71
CA ALA A 432 28.56 -26.92 10.63
C ALA A 432 28.81 -25.59 9.88
N ASN A 433 29.35 -25.65 8.66
CA ASN A 433 29.56 -24.48 7.80
C ASN A 433 28.27 -23.92 7.19
N ILE A 434 27.17 -24.70 7.16
CA ILE A 434 25.88 -24.29 6.59
C ILE A 434 25.00 -23.60 7.66
N LEU A 435 25.11 -24.04 8.92
CA LEU A 435 24.38 -23.46 10.04
C LEU A 435 24.99 -22.12 10.43
N ARG A 436 24.53 -21.04 9.78
CA ARG A 436 25.03 -19.66 9.94
C ARG A 436 25.12 -19.17 11.40
N THR A 437 24.33 -19.74 12.31
CA THR A 437 24.25 -19.37 13.74
C THR A 437 24.91 -20.40 14.67
N CYS A 438 25.45 -21.50 14.16
CA CYS A 438 26.10 -22.55 14.96
C CYS A 438 27.59 -22.25 15.17
N THR A 439 27.91 -21.40 16.14
CA THR A 439 29.30 -21.18 16.57
C THR A 439 29.79 -22.32 17.46
N GLN A 440 31.11 -22.44 17.65
CA GLN A 440 31.68 -23.42 18.58
C GLN A 440 31.11 -23.29 20.00
N SER A 441 30.75 -22.06 20.41
CA SER A 441 30.12 -21.77 21.70
C SER A 441 28.69 -22.33 21.82
N ALA A 442 28.00 -22.56 20.71
CA ALA A 442 26.68 -23.19 20.71
C ALA A 442 26.78 -24.69 21.01
N LEU A 443 27.88 -25.36 20.64
CA LEU A 443 28.05 -26.80 20.78
C LEU A 443 28.35 -27.22 22.23
N ASP A 444 27.89 -28.40 22.61
CA ASP A 444 28.30 -29.10 23.83
C ASP A 444 29.22 -30.25 23.42
N GLU A 445 30.51 -30.15 23.74
CA GLU A 445 31.51 -31.18 23.40
C GLU A 445 31.50 -31.56 21.90
N GLY A 446 31.22 -30.58 21.02
CA GLY A 446 31.14 -30.78 19.58
C GLY A 446 29.80 -31.33 19.06
N CYS A 447 28.81 -31.52 19.94
CA CYS A 447 27.47 -31.97 19.60
C CYS A 447 26.46 -30.82 19.73
N TYR A 448 25.41 -30.87 18.91
CA TYR A 448 24.29 -29.92 18.99
C TYR A 448 23.18 -30.52 19.85
N THR A 449 22.87 -29.87 20.96
CA THR A 449 21.92 -30.37 21.98
C THR A 449 20.73 -29.42 22.13
N THR A 450 19.78 -29.77 22.97
CA THR A 450 18.68 -28.86 23.35
C THR A 450 19.20 -27.55 23.93
N ARG A 451 20.33 -27.58 24.65
CA ARG A 451 21.01 -26.37 25.17
C ARG A 451 21.62 -25.52 24.06
N SER A 452 22.02 -26.13 22.95
CA SER A 452 22.52 -25.41 21.77
C SER A 452 21.42 -24.55 21.12
N ASP A 453 20.19 -25.07 20.99
CA ASP A 453 19.05 -24.26 20.54
C ASP A 453 18.84 -23.05 21.48
N MET A 454 18.85 -23.28 22.81
CA MET A 454 18.65 -22.21 23.78
C MET A 454 19.73 -21.11 23.68
N TYR A 455 20.98 -21.50 23.45
CA TYR A 455 22.07 -20.57 23.17
C TYR A 455 21.80 -19.74 21.91
N SER A 456 21.42 -20.39 20.81
CA SER A 456 21.13 -19.72 19.53
C SER A 456 19.97 -18.73 19.66
N ILE A 457 18.93 -19.03 20.45
CA ILE A 457 17.87 -18.06 20.78
C ILE A 457 18.47 -16.84 21.49
N GLY A 458 19.33 -17.05 22.48
CA GLY A 458 19.98 -15.95 23.20
C GLY A 458 20.82 -15.05 22.30
N VAL A 459 21.60 -15.61 21.38
CA VAL A 459 22.38 -14.85 20.39
C VAL A 459 21.45 -14.03 19.48
N LEU A 460 20.39 -14.65 18.97
CA LEU A 460 19.42 -13.98 18.10
C LEU A 460 18.74 -12.80 18.79
N LEU A 461 18.33 -12.95 20.06
CA LEU A 461 17.67 -11.90 20.82
C LEU A 461 18.62 -10.75 21.21
N GLU A 462 19.92 -11.02 21.34
CA GLU A 462 20.95 -10.00 21.58
C GLU A 462 21.19 -9.13 20.33
N GLU A 463 21.07 -9.71 19.14
CA GLU A 463 21.16 -8.99 17.86
C GLU A 463 19.91 -8.15 17.55
N ALA A 464 18.81 -8.32 18.29
CA ALA A 464 17.57 -7.59 18.08
C ALA A 464 17.74 -6.08 18.36
N CYS A 465 17.02 -5.24 17.61
CA CYS A 465 17.07 -3.79 17.82
C CYS A 465 16.47 -3.36 19.17
N GLY A 466 17.17 -2.47 19.87
CA GLY A 466 16.74 -1.87 21.13
C GLY A 466 17.63 -2.30 22.31
N ARG A 467 17.75 -1.45 23.34
CA ARG A 467 18.40 -1.84 24.59
C ARG A 467 17.39 -2.60 25.44
N PRO A 468 17.57 -3.91 25.70
CA PRO A 468 16.66 -4.63 26.59
C PRO A 468 16.73 -4.05 28.00
N SER A 469 15.63 -4.13 28.74
CA SER A 469 15.62 -3.86 30.18
C SER A 469 16.61 -4.74 30.92
N GLN A 470 16.89 -4.43 32.19
CA GLN A 470 17.76 -5.26 33.03
C GLN A 470 17.24 -6.71 33.11
N ALA A 471 15.92 -6.90 33.17
CA ALA A 471 15.30 -8.23 33.17
C ALA A 471 15.50 -8.95 31.82
N GLY A 472 15.27 -8.26 30.70
CA GLY A 472 15.51 -8.81 29.37
C GLY A 472 16.97 -9.17 29.12
N ALA A 473 17.91 -8.31 29.52
CA ALA A 473 19.34 -8.56 29.42
C ALA A 473 19.79 -9.76 30.27
N ALA A 474 19.23 -9.91 31.49
CA ALA A 474 19.50 -11.07 32.35
C ALA A 474 18.97 -12.37 31.73
N PHE A 475 17.75 -12.34 31.16
CA PHE A 475 17.18 -13.49 30.46
C PHE A 475 18.04 -13.93 29.26
N ILE A 476 18.40 -12.98 28.39
CA ILE A 476 19.26 -13.24 27.22
C ILE A 476 20.61 -13.84 27.67
N ARG A 477 21.20 -13.32 28.75
CA ARG A 477 22.44 -13.85 29.31
C ARG A 477 22.29 -15.30 29.79
N GLN A 478 21.22 -15.62 30.50
CA GLN A 478 20.97 -16.99 30.99
C GLN A 478 20.80 -17.99 29.83
N LEU A 479 20.16 -17.58 28.74
CA LEU A 479 20.07 -18.38 27.51
C LEU A 479 21.46 -18.63 26.90
N LYS A 480 22.28 -17.57 26.73
CA LYS A 480 23.65 -17.68 26.22
C LYS A 480 24.59 -18.45 27.14
N GLN A 481 24.28 -18.56 28.43
CA GLN A 481 24.99 -19.42 29.38
C GLN A 481 24.47 -20.86 29.40
N LYS A 482 23.48 -21.19 28.57
CA LYS A 482 22.83 -22.51 28.54
C LYS A 482 22.23 -22.92 29.89
N ALA A 483 21.86 -21.94 30.71
CA ALA A 483 21.39 -22.14 32.08
C ALA A 483 19.89 -22.46 32.18
N LEU A 484 19.14 -22.22 31.10
CA LEU A 484 17.70 -22.45 31.04
C LEU A 484 17.38 -23.54 30.01
N SER A 485 16.53 -24.48 30.40
CA SER A 485 15.74 -25.28 29.45
C SER A 485 14.63 -24.43 28.81
N ALA A 486 14.07 -24.89 27.70
CA ALA A 486 12.94 -24.22 27.04
C ALA A 486 11.75 -24.00 27.99
N ALA A 487 11.42 -24.99 28.84
CA ALA A 487 10.34 -24.87 29.82
C ALA A 487 10.62 -23.80 30.89
N GLN A 488 11.86 -23.75 31.42
CA GLN A 488 12.26 -22.73 32.39
C GLN A 488 12.29 -21.33 31.76
N ALA A 489 12.75 -21.23 30.51
CA ALA A 489 12.76 -19.99 29.76
C ALA A 489 11.34 -19.44 29.54
N LEU A 490 10.38 -20.31 29.20
CA LEU A 490 8.97 -19.92 29.08
C LEU A 490 8.38 -19.41 30.38
N HIS A 491 8.66 -20.10 31.49
CA HIS A 491 8.21 -19.65 32.79
C HIS A 491 8.78 -18.25 33.12
N SER A 492 10.08 -18.05 32.92
CA SER A 492 10.75 -16.75 33.14
C SER A 492 10.18 -15.63 32.26
N LEU A 493 9.84 -15.91 30.99
CA LEU A 493 9.18 -14.95 30.10
C LEU A 493 7.78 -14.54 30.59
N GLN A 494 7.07 -15.46 31.25
CA GLN A 494 5.72 -15.21 31.75
C GLN A 494 5.71 -14.52 33.11
N THR A 495 6.68 -14.80 33.99
CA THR A 495 6.66 -14.36 35.39
C THR A 495 7.70 -13.29 35.75
N VAL A 496 8.84 -13.25 35.06
CA VAL A 496 10.00 -12.41 35.44
C VAL A 496 10.23 -11.28 34.45
N TRP A 497 10.19 -11.55 33.14
CA TRP A 497 10.40 -10.52 32.13
C TRP A 497 9.11 -9.72 31.90
N THR A 498 8.76 -8.84 32.81
CA THR A 498 7.66 -7.88 32.62
C THR A 498 8.12 -6.75 31.70
N VAL A 499 7.33 -6.44 30.67
CA VAL A 499 7.56 -5.31 29.77
C VAL A 499 6.46 -4.31 30.06
N PRO A 500 6.78 -3.03 30.35
CA PRO A 500 5.77 -2.01 30.62
C PRO A 500 4.86 -1.72 29.41
#